data_AF-A0A3C0M9R3-F1
#
_entry.id   AF-A0A3C0M9R3-F1
#
_cell.length_a   1.000
_cell.length_b   1.000
_cell.length_c   1.000
_cell.angle_alpha   90.00
_cell.angle_beta   90.00
_cell.angle_gamma   90.00
#
_symmetry.space_group_name_H-M   'P 1'
#
loop_
_entity.id
_entity.type
_entity.pdbx_description
1 polymer ?
#
loop_
_entity_poly.entity_id
_entity_poly.type
_entity_poly.pdbx_seq_one_letter_code
_entity_poly.pdbx_strand_id
1 'polypeptide(L)'
;YVAMQTTRVFREPTLRLLAAQSPLAPVYEYVFDWRSPFLDGALGACHALELGFVFGTYGMEPANQFFGSGPQADAVSQAMMAAWVSFARDGVPVISGVEAWPQWRAQSPAAMVFGADSRPAHVVEFEIDAAWHGLPDGLVGT
;
A
#
# COMPACT_ATOMS: atom_id res chain seq x y z
N TYR A 1 -19.99 3.71 -1.94
CA TYR A 1 -19.45 5.08 -1.95
C TYR A 1 -17.97 5.14 -1.61
N VAL A 2 -17.51 4.66 -0.44
CA VAL A 2 -16.09 4.71 -0.04
C VAL A 2 -15.16 4.05 -1.06
N ALA A 3 -15.41 2.78 -1.43
CA ALA A 3 -14.60 2.09 -2.43
C ALA A 3 -14.51 2.84 -3.78
N MET A 4 -15.64 3.40 -4.26
CA MET A 4 -15.67 4.21 -5.48
C MET A 4 -14.80 5.47 -5.36
N GLN A 5 -14.83 6.17 -4.21
CA GLN A 5 -13.97 7.34 -3.98
C GLN A 5 -12.50 6.94 -3.80
N THR A 6 -12.20 5.83 -3.12
CA THR A 6 -10.84 5.28 -3.03
C THR A 6 -10.29 4.99 -4.43
N THR A 7 -11.09 4.37 -5.30
CA THR A 7 -10.67 4.10 -6.67
C THR A 7 -10.45 5.38 -7.46
N ARG A 8 -11.41 6.31 -7.41
CA ARG A 8 -11.36 7.58 -8.15
C ARG A 8 -10.20 8.47 -7.73
N VAL A 9 -9.94 8.57 -6.42
CA VAL A 9 -8.96 9.53 -5.86
C VAL A 9 -7.56 8.94 -5.80
N PHE A 10 -7.41 7.65 -5.47
CA PHE A 10 -6.09 7.04 -5.23
C PHE A 10 -5.72 5.95 -6.23
N ARG A 11 -6.59 4.94 -6.43
CA ARG A 11 -6.20 3.73 -7.18
C ARG A 11 -5.98 4.01 -8.66
N GLU A 12 -6.95 4.64 -9.32
CA GLU A 12 -6.90 4.89 -10.76
C GLU A 12 -5.72 5.80 -11.14
N PRO A 13 -5.49 6.96 -10.48
CA PRO A 13 -4.30 7.76 -10.74
C PRO A 13 -2.97 7.02 -10.50
N THR A 14 -2.92 6.18 -9.46
CA THR A 14 -1.71 5.36 -9.17
C THR A 14 -1.44 4.37 -10.30
N LEU A 15 -2.47 3.68 -10.81
CA LEU A 15 -2.32 2.75 -11.93
C LEU A 15 -1.87 3.45 -13.21
N ARG A 16 -2.39 4.66 -13.50
CA ARG A 16 -1.93 5.48 -14.63
C ARG A 16 -0.46 5.88 -14.49
N LEU A 17 -0.04 6.28 -13.29
CA LEU A 17 1.36 6.62 -13.00
C LEU A 17 2.28 5.42 -13.18
N LEU A 18 1.90 4.25 -12.65
CA LEU A 18 2.66 3.01 -12.80
C LEU A 18 2.78 2.60 -14.28
N ALA A 19 1.68 2.65 -15.03
CA ALA A 19 1.66 2.36 -16.45
C ALA A 19 2.60 3.27 -17.24
N ALA A 20 2.59 4.58 -16.96
CA ALA A 20 3.44 5.55 -17.62
C ALA A 20 4.92 5.39 -17.26
N GLN A 21 5.24 5.02 -16.01
CA GLN A 21 6.61 4.93 -15.52
C GLN A 21 7.28 3.58 -15.82
N SER A 22 6.52 2.48 -15.86
CA SER A 22 7.05 1.12 -16.01
C SER A 22 7.93 0.86 -17.26
N PRO A 23 7.74 1.53 -18.42
CA PRO A 23 8.63 1.38 -19.56
C PRO A 23 9.99 2.08 -19.39
N LEU A 24 10.10 2.98 -18.41
CA LEU A 24 11.25 3.86 -18.20
C LEU A 24 12.16 3.38 -17.06
N ALA A 25 11.59 2.78 -16.02
CA ALA A 25 12.32 2.31 -14.85
C ALA A 25 11.58 1.16 -14.13
N PRO A 26 12.28 0.37 -13.30
CA PRO A 26 11.65 -0.53 -12.35
C PRO A 26 10.64 0.21 -11.47
N VAL A 27 9.43 -0.33 -11.39
CA VAL A 27 8.34 0.20 -10.55
C VAL A 27 7.84 -0.90 -9.62
N TYR A 28 7.47 -0.52 -8.40
CA TYR A 28 6.95 -1.42 -7.39
C TYR A 28 5.68 -0.80 -6.81
N GLU A 29 4.65 -1.61 -6.63
CA GLU A 29 3.38 -1.18 -6.05
C GLU A 29 3.12 -1.89 -4.73
N TYR A 30 2.55 -1.18 -3.77
CA TYR A 30 1.95 -1.80 -2.58
C TYR A 30 0.53 -1.29 -2.31
N VAL A 31 -0.22 -2.09 -1.56
CA VAL A 31 -1.50 -1.77 -0.95
C VAL A 31 -1.34 -1.92 0.56
N PHE A 32 -1.78 -0.92 1.32
CA PHE A 32 -1.81 -0.97 2.77
C PHE A 32 -3.24 -1.28 3.23
N ASP A 33 -3.42 -2.39 3.95
CA ASP A 33 -4.74 -2.92 4.31
C ASP A 33 -4.87 -3.23 5.81
N TRP A 34 -3.95 -2.70 6.63
CA TRP A 34 -4.12 -2.70 8.08
C TRP A 34 -5.33 -1.85 8.47
N ARG A 35 -6.18 -2.40 9.35
CA ARG A 35 -7.39 -1.72 9.82
C ARG A 35 -7.11 -0.96 11.12
N SER A 36 -7.26 0.36 11.09
CA SER A 36 -7.18 1.19 12.30
C SER A 36 -8.17 0.70 13.36
N PRO A 37 -7.78 0.59 14.64
CA PRO A 37 -8.73 0.30 15.73
C PRO A 37 -9.54 1.52 16.17
N PHE A 38 -9.23 2.72 15.66
CA PHE A 38 -9.89 3.96 16.06
C PHE A 38 -11.38 3.93 15.71
N LEU A 39 -12.21 4.56 16.55
CA LEU A 39 -13.67 4.54 16.42
C LEU A 39 -14.22 3.12 16.21
N ASP A 40 -13.75 2.17 17.03
CA ASP A 40 -14.11 0.75 16.98
C ASP A 40 -13.92 0.11 15.59
N GLY A 41 -12.90 0.56 14.86
CA GLY A 41 -12.57 0.02 13.53
C GLY A 41 -13.37 0.60 12.37
N ALA A 42 -14.16 1.64 12.59
CA ALA A 42 -15.02 2.24 11.57
C ALA A 42 -14.24 2.83 10.38
N LEU A 43 -12.97 3.21 10.58
CA LEU A 43 -12.14 3.82 9.54
C LEU A 43 -11.54 2.80 8.56
N GLY A 44 -11.33 1.55 8.99
CA GLY A 44 -10.58 0.57 8.19
C GLY A 44 -9.15 1.02 7.87
N ALA A 45 -8.66 0.67 6.69
CA ALA A 45 -7.40 1.17 6.14
C ALA A 45 -7.64 2.55 5.49
N CYS A 46 -7.55 3.61 6.27
CA CYS A 46 -7.85 4.97 5.83
C CYS A 46 -6.60 5.74 5.40
N HIS A 47 -6.81 6.92 4.82
CA HIS A 47 -5.75 7.80 4.35
C HIS A 47 -4.77 8.16 5.49
N ALA A 48 -3.46 8.15 5.17
CA ALA A 48 -2.32 8.46 6.05
C ALA A 48 -2.04 7.44 7.17
N LEU A 49 -2.82 6.36 7.26
CA LEU A 49 -2.65 5.34 8.30
C LEU A 49 -1.31 4.60 8.20
N GLU A 50 -0.79 4.43 6.99
CA GLU A 50 0.47 3.73 6.74
C GLU A 50 1.69 4.51 7.24
N LEU A 51 1.59 5.84 7.40
CA LEU A 51 2.73 6.68 7.75
C LEU A 51 3.34 6.28 9.10
N GLY A 52 2.52 5.99 10.11
CA GLY A 52 3.00 5.52 11.42
C GLY A 52 3.83 4.24 11.32
N PHE A 53 3.52 3.37 10.35
CA PHE A 53 4.22 2.11 10.12
C PHE A 53 5.50 2.31 9.35
N VAL A 54 5.50 3.19 8.34
CA VAL A 54 6.69 3.56 7.55
C VAL A 54 7.76 4.21 8.45
N PHE A 55 7.34 5.05 9.40
CA PHE A 55 8.27 5.77 10.28
C PHE A 55 8.54 5.08 11.62
N GLY A 56 7.90 3.94 11.90
CA GLY A 56 8.06 3.23 13.17
C GLY A 56 7.50 4.00 14.38
N THR A 57 6.55 4.91 14.16
CA THR A 57 5.95 5.77 15.19
C THR A 57 4.53 5.35 15.61
N TYR A 58 3.96 4.33 14.96
CA TYR A 58 2.59 3.85 15.21
C TYR A 58 2.28 3.56 16.68
N GLY A 59 3.26 3.04 17.44
CA GLY A 59 3.09 2.66 18.85
C GLY A 59 3.22 3.80 19.86
N MET A 60 3.51 5.04 19.42
CA MET A 60 3.67 6.18 20.33
C MET A 60 2.31 6.62 20.89
N GLU A 61 2.23 6.91 22.18
CA GLU A 61 1.02 7.50 22.79
C GLU A 61 0.89 8.99 22.42
N PRO A 62 -0.30 9.50 22.09
CA PRO A 62 -1.60 8.80 22.00
C PRO A 62 -1.89 8.24 20.59
N ALA A 63 -0.92 8.27 19.68
CA ALA A 63 -1.09 7.90 18.27
C ALA A 63 -1.46 6.41 18.08
N ASN A 64 -1.03 5.53 18.98
CA ASN A 64 -1.40 4.11 19.00
C ASN A 64 -2.91 3.86 19.07
N GLN A 65 -3.72 4.81 19.54
CA GLN A 65 -5.18 4.73 19.47
C GLN A 65 -5.67 4.77 18.01
N PHE A 66 -4.94 5.51 17.16
CA PHE A 66 -5.24 5.62 15.73
C PHE A 66 -4.60 4.49 14.92
N PHE A 67 -3.32 4.18 15.16
CA PHE A 67 -2.61 3.19 14.35
C PHE A 67 -2.78 1.75 14.84
N GLY A 68 -3.09 1.55 16.13
CA GLY A 68 -3.02 0.26 16.78
C GLY A 68 -1.64 -0.06 17.34
N SER A 69 -1.53 -1.20 18.01
CA SER A 69 -0.32 -1.63 18.71
C SER A 69 -0.25 -3.16 18.80
N GLY A 70 0.89 -3.66 19.28
CA GLY A 70 1.11 -5.07 19.56
C GLY A 70 1.78 -5.83 18.41
N PRO A 71 2.09 -7.13 18.60
CA PRO A 71 3.06 -7.85 17.77
C PRO A 71 2.74 -7.89 16.28
N GLN A 72 1.46 -7.84 15.91
CA GLN A 72 1.05 -7.79 14.50
C GLN A 72 1.38 -6.43 13.87
N ALA A 73 1.12 -5.33 14.58
CA ALA A 73 1.46 -3.99 14.13
C ALA A 73 2.99 -3.82 14.04
N ASP A 74 3.72 -4.38 15.01
CA ASP A 74 5.19 -4.42 15.00
C ASP A 74 5.72 -5.11 13.74
N ALA A 75 5.16 -6.27 13.39
CA ALA A 75 5.59 -7.02 12.21
C ALA A 75 5.29 -6.27 10.90
N VAL A 76 4.13 -5.61 10.79
CA VAL A 76 3.79 -4.77 9.63
C VAL A 76 4.76 -3.60 9.49
N SER A 77 5.04 -2.88 10.58
CA SER A 77 5.96 -1.74 10.56
C SER A 77 7.39 -2.18 10.21
N GLN A 78 7.86 -3.29 10.77
CA GLN A 78 9.18 -3.86 10.42
C GLN A 78 9.27 -4.22 8.94
N ALA A 79 8.23 -4.84 8.39
CA ALA A 79 8.18 -5.19 6.96
C ALA A 79 8.20 -3.94 6.06
N MET A 80 7.42 -2.91 6.40
CA MET A 80 7.41 -1.65 5.65
C MET A 80 8.74 -0.90 5.73
N MET A 81 9.33 -0.78 6.93
CA MET A 81 10.64 -0.13 7.09
C MET A 81 11.73 -0.88 6.32
N ALA A 82 11.74 -2.22 6.36
CA ALA A 82 12.69 -3.03 5.60
C ALA A 82 12.56 -2.78 4.08
N ALA A 83 11.34 -2.76 3.55
CA ALA A 83 11.09 -2.46 2.15
C ALA A 83 11.56 -1.05 1.74
N TRP A 84 11.21 -0.03 2.52
CA TRP A 84 11.60 1.36 2.22
C TRP A 84 13.11 1.58 2.30
N VAL A 85 13.78 1.00 3.31
CA VAL A 85 15.24 1.13 3.49
C VAL A 85 16.00 0.42 2.37
N SER A 86 15.58 -0.79 1.98
CA SER A 86 16.22 -1.53 0.88
C SER A 86 15.98 -0.85 -0.47
N PHE A 87 14.77 -0.35 -0.73
CA PHE A 87 14.50 0.43 -1.94
C PHE A 87 15.35 1.69 -2.01
N ALA A 88 15.48 2.44 -0.91
CA ALA A 88 16.32 3.64 -0.88
C ALA A 88 17.81 3.35 -1.11
N ARG A 89 18.28 2.17 -0.70
CA ARG A 89 19.69 1.78 -0.85
C ARG A 89 20.00 1.25 -2.25
N ASP A 90 19.16 0.35 -2.74
CA ASP A 90 19.49 -0.53 -3.87
C ASP A 90 18.49 -0.43 -5.04
N GLY A 91 17.41 0.35 -4.88
CA GLY A 91 16.33 0.48 -5.87
C GLY A 91 15.40 -0.74 -5.95
N VAL A 92 15.59 -1.74 -5.09
CA VAL A 92 14.79 -2.97 -5.03
C VAL A 92 14.29 -3.18 -3.61
N PRO A 93 12.96 -3.21 -3.37
CA PRO A 93 12.43 -3.45 -2.03
C PRO A 93 12.56 -4.93 -1.67
N VAL A 94 13.03 -5.19 -0.46
CA VAL A 94 13.26 -6.54 0.08
C VAL A 94 12.63 -6.65 1.47
N ILE A 95 11.90 -7.74 1.69
CA ILE A 95 11.25 -8.07 2.97
C ILE A 95 11.62 -9.51 3.33
N SER A 96 12.04 -9.74 4.57
CA SER A 96 12.36 -11.10 5.04
C SER A 96 11.11 -11.99 5.01
N GLY A 97 11.26 -13.23 4.53
CA GLY A 97 10.15 -14.19 4.44
C GLY A 97 9.23 -14.03 3.24
N VAL A 98 9.48 -13.04 2.37
CA VAL A 98 8.83 -12.90 1.06
C VAL A 98 9.84 -13.27 -0.01
N GLU A 99 9.49 -14.20 -0.90
CA GLU A 99 10.40 -14.72 -1.94
C GLU A 99 10.85 -13.62 -2.91
N ALA A 100 9.90 -12.84 -3.43
CA ALA A 100 10.19 -11.69 -4.29
C ALA A 100 9.05 -10.67 -4.24
N TRP A 101 9.39 -9.39 -4.30
CA TRP A 101 8.44 -8.33 -4.65
C TRP A 101 8.53 -8.11 -6.17
N PRO A 102 7.52 -8.53 -6.96
CA PRO A 102 7.59 -8.40 -8.41
C PRO A 102 7.57 -6.92 -8.82
N GLN A 103 8.34 -6.59 -9.86
CA GLN A 103 8.18 -5.31 -10.54
C GLN A 103 6.79 -5.26 -11.16
N TRP A 104 6.12 -4.12 -11.00
CA TRP A 104 4.80 -3.91 -11.57
C TRP A 104 4.89 -3.87 -13.10
N ARG A 105 3.95 -4.55 -13.77
CA ARG A 105 3.77 -4.54 -15.22
C ARG A 105 2.29 -4.52 -15.54
N ALA A 106 1.90 -3.77 -16.57
CA ALA A 106 0.49 -3.66 -16.98
C ALA A 106 -0.13 -5.01 -17.39
N GLN A 107 0.67 -5.95 -17.93
CA GLN A 107 0.21 -7.28 -18.37
C GLN A 107 0.15 -8.30 -17.24
N SER A 108 0.82 -8.03 -16.12
CA SER A 108 0.87 -8.90 -14.93
C SER A 108 0.93 -8.04 -13.67
N PRO A 109 -0.13 -7.26 -13.40
CA PRO A 109 -0.13 -6.31 -12.31
C PRO A 109 -0.18 -7.03 -10.96
N ALA A 110 0.82 -6.77 -10.13
CA ALA A 110 0.98 -7.36 -8.82
C ALA A 110 1.46 -6.29 -7.83
N ALA A 111 1.00 -6.41 -6.58
CA ALA A 111 1.33 -5.50 -5.50
C ALA A 111 1.73 -6.26 -4.25
N MET A 112 2.57 -5.63 -3.43
CA MET A 112 2.77 -6.04 -2.05
C MET A 112 1.57 -5.58 -1.21
N VAL A 113 0.97 -6.47 -0.44
CA VAL A 113 -0.10 -6.14 0.50
C VAL A 113 0.45 -6.19 1.92
N PHE A 114 0.36 -5.08 2.64
CA PHE A 114 0.75 -4.97 4.05
C PHE A 114 -0.47 -5.02 4.96
N GLY A 115 -0.42 -5.88 5.99
CA GLY A 115 -1.38 -5.88 7.11
C GLY A 115 -2.72 -6.59 6.90
N ALA A 116 -3.04 -7.08 5.70
CA ALA A 116 -4.27 -7.86 5.47
C ALA A 116 -4.19 -9.27 6.10
N ASP A 117 -5.33 -9.79 6.57
CA ASP A 117 -5.47 -11.16 7.11
C ASP A 117 -4.43 -11.53 8.20
N SER A 118 -4.04 -10.56 9.03
CA SER A 118 -2.97 -10.70 10.04
C SER A 118 -1.60 -11.07 9.47
N ARG A 119 -1.40 -10.92 8.16
CA ARG A 119 -0.10 -11.12 7.51
C ARG A 119 0.67 -9.80 7.49
N PRO A 120 1.96 -9.79 7.87
CA PRO A 120 2.78 -8.59 7.80
C PRO A 120 2.92 -8.07 6.36
N ALA A 121 3.20 -8.96 5.42
CA ALA A 121 3.39 -8.65 4.01
C ALA A 121 3.16 -9.91 3.14
N HIS A 122 2.55 -9.77 1.96
CA HIS A 122 2.47 -10.82 0.94
C HIS A 122 2.15 -10.24 -0.44
N VAL A 123 2.49 -10.96 -1.51
CA VAL A 123 2.21 -10.50 -2.88
C VAL A 123 0.82 -10.97 -3.32
N VAL A 124 0.10 -10.09 -4.00
CA VAL A 124 -1.19 -10.39 -4.64
C VAL A 124 -1.19 -9.88 -6.07
N GLU A 125 -1.66 -10.71 -7.00
CA GLU A 125 -2.03 -10.32 -8.35
C GLU A 125 -3.46 -9.76 -8.33
N PHE A 126 -3.73 -8.71 -9.10
CA PHE A 126 -5.04 -8.09 -9.10
C PHE A 126 -5.51 -7.76 -10.52
N GLU A 127 -6.82 -7.81 -10.72
CA GLU A 127 -7.43 -7.34 -11.97
C GLU A 127 -7.49 -5.82 -11.98
N ILE A 128 -7.13 -5.21 -13.12
CA ILE A 128 -7.30 -3.78 -13.33
C ILE A 128 -8.73 -3.52 -13.84
N ASP A 129 -9.50 -2.76 -13.07
CA ASP A 129 -10.88 -2.40 -13.42
C ASP A 129 -10.91 -1.43 -14.61
N ALA A 130 -11.32 -1.95 -15.77
CA ALA A 130 -11.42 -1.17 -17.00
C ALA A 130 -12.52 -0.08 -16.96
N ALA A 131 -13.41 -0.08 -15.97
CA ALA A 131 -14.50 0.89 -15.87
C ALA A 131 -13.99 2.35 -15.76
N TRP A 132 -12.78 2.55 -15.26
CA TRP A 132 -12.21 3.89 -15.02
C TRP A 132 -11.30 4.38 -16.15
N HIS A 133 -10.78 3.47 -16.99
CA HIS A 133 -9.81 3.78 -18.05
C HIS A 133 -10.31 4.81 -19.07
N GLY A 134 -11.62 4.80 -19.36
CA GLY A 134 -12.23 5.72 -20.32
C GLY A 134 -12.39 7.15 -19.80
N LEU A 135 -12.18 7.39 -18.50
CA LEU A 135 -12.37 8.71 -17.91
C LEU A 135 -11.14 9.60 -18.13
N PRO A 136 -11.33 10.89 -18.51
CA PRO A 136 -10.22 11.83 -18.65
C PRO A 136 -9.55 12.10 -17.30
N ASP A 137 -8.25 12.44 -17.32
CA ASP A 137 -7.45 12.70 -16.12
C ASP A 137 -8.09 13.72 -15.18
N GLY A 138 -8.75 14.76 -15.71
CA GLY A 138 -9.42 15.78 -14.91
C GLY A 138 -10.63 15.30 -14.08
N LEU A 139 -11.04 14.04 -14.21
CA LEU A 139 -12.14 13.45 -13.43
C LEU A 139 -11.67 12.39 -12.41
N VAL A 140 -10.37 12.09 -12.38
CA VAL A 140 -9.72 11.15 -11.46
C VAL A 140 -8.60 11.87 -10.70
N GLY A 141 -8.39 11.54 -9.43
CA GLY A 141 -7.33 12.17 -8.61
C GLY A 141 -7.64 13.53 -8.00
N THR A 142 -8.87 14.06 -8.14
CA THR A 142 -9.36 15.27 -7.46
C THR A 142 -10.58 15.01 -6.59
#